data_AF-K2A7B5-F1
#
_entry.id   AF-K2A7B5-F1
#
_cell.length_a   1.000
_cell.length_b   1.000
_cell.length_c   1.000
_cell.angle_alpha   90.00
_cell.angle_beta   90.00
_cell.angle_gamma   90.00
#
_symmetry.space_group_name_H-M   'P 1'
#
loop_
_entity.id
_entity.type
_entity.pdbx_description
1 polymer ?
#
loop_
_entity_poly.entity_id
_entity_poly.type
_entity_poly.pdbx_seq_one_letter_code
_entity_poly.pdbx_strand_id
1 'polypeptide(L)'
;MTKWTKDYIRVKNKAPKISHEPPIVDFKVRNPITYIKNWWKKIIGNEGVEIKIKVRPITTLLIVALVLTGTYGLGVITAFLAKVPMIKDVLPTPIPLQTPQPTTNPWKETAFSGILRYSSVTGKYYLTTTSAEAITLEVPPTVDAARLVGKKIFAVGKYNITTDILIISDITGLVILPASTQPIPTFTPSPTPTLTSELISG
;
A
#
# COMPACT_ATOMS: atom_id res chain seq x y z
N MET A 1 3.49 -60.93 -86.67
CA MET A 1 3.14 -59.95 -85.61
C MET A 1 2.73 -60.72 -84.37
N THR A 2 3.67 -60.94 -83.46
CA THR A 2 3.44 -61.74 -82.24
C THR A 2 3.77 -60.86 -81.04
N LYS A 3 2.74 -60.65 -80.20
CA LYS A 3 2.72 -59.73 -79.07
C LYS A 3 3.62 -60.24 -77.95
N TRP A 4 4.52 -59.39 -77.49
CA TRP A 4 5.29 -59.61 -76.26
C TRP A 4 4.38 -59.41 -75.05
N THR A 5 4.04 -60.50 -74.36
CA THR A 5 3.38 -60.45 -73.05
C THR A 5 4.46 -60.17 -72.01
N LYS A 6 4.41 -58.99 -71.38
CA LYS A 6 5.27 -58.67 -70.23
C LYS A 6 4.72 -59.38 -69.00
N ASP A 7 5.41 -60.42 -68.55
CA ASP A 7 5.17 -61.05 -67.26
C ASP A 7 5.67 -60.13 -66.15
N TYR A 8 4.74 -59.48 -65.43
CA TYR A 8 5.07 -58.71 -64.24
C TYR A 8 5.20 -59.66 -63.05
N ILE A 9 6.43 -59.91 -62.60
CA ILE A 9 6.71 -60.60 -61.35
C ILE A 9 6.25 -59.68 -60.21
N ARG A 10 5.07 -59.97 -59.64
CA ARG A 10 4.53 -59.24 -58.50
C ARG A 10 5.29 -59.69 -57.24
N VAL A 11 6.36 -58.97 -56.88
CA VAL A 11 7.08 -59.17 -55.61
C VAL A 11 6.13 -58.83 -54.47
N LYS A 12 5.58 -59.85 -53.83
CA LYS A 12 4.81 -59.69 -52.59
C LYS A 12 5.81 -59.36 -51.48
N ASN A 13 5.98 -58.07 -51.17
CA ASN A 13 6.64 -57.65 -49.93
C ASN A 13 5.79 -58.16 -48.76
N LYS A 14 6.16 -59.33 -48.23
CA LYS A 14 5.68 -59.77 -46.91
C LYS A 14 6.29 -58.79 -45.91
N ALA A 15 5.47 -57.97 -45.28
CA ALA A 15 5.89 -57.20 -44.10
C ALA A 15 6.48 -58.18 -43.07
N PRO A 16 7.61 -57.86 -42.43
CA PRO A 16 8.19 -58.74 -41.42
C PRO A 16 7.16 -58.99 -40.33
N LYS A 17 6.90 -60.27 -40.03
CA LYS A 17 6.13 -60.68 -38.85
C LYS A 17 6.89 -60.20 -37.63
N ILE A 18 6.39 -59.14 -36.98
CA ILE A 18 6.86 -58.72 -35.66
C ILE A 18 6.44 -59.83 -34.69
N SER A 19 7.39 -60.68 -34.32
CA SER A 19 7.25 -61.67 -33.26
C SER A 19 6.79 -60.96 -31.99
N HIS A 20 5.71 -61.45 -31.40
CA HIS A 20 5.19 -60.97 -30.11
C HIS A 20 6.06 -61.54 -28.98
N GLU A 21 7.32 -61.13 -28.95
CA GLU A 21 8.10 -61.23 -27.73
C GLU A 21 7.57 -60.16 -26.78
N PRO A 22 7.19 -60.50 -25.53
CA PRO A 22 6.77 -59.49 -24.58
C PRO A 22 7.93 -58.50 -24.43
N PRO A 23 7.69 -57.19 -24.57
CA PRO A 23 8.76 -56.22 -24.41
C PRO A 23 9.37 -56.41 -23.02
N ILE A 24 10.69 -56.54 -22.97
CA ILE A 24 11.46 -56.68 -21.72
C ILE A 24 11.17 -55.49 -20.78
N VAL A 25 10.64 -54.39 -21.30
CA VAL A 25 10.18 -53.24 -20.53
C VAL A 25 8.86 -52.71 -21.09
N ASP A 26 7.75 -52.98 -20.39
CA ASP A 26 6.45 -52.35 -20.65
C ASP A 26 6.42 -50.96 -19.98
N PHE A 27 6.71 -49.92 -20.77
CA PHE A 27 6.52 -48.55 -20.31
C PHE A 27 5.04 -48.21 -20.38
N LYS A 28 4.30 -48.60 -19.33
CA LYS A 28 2.97 -48.05 -19.08
C LYS A 28 3.14 -46.58 -18.72
N VAL A 29 3.15 -45.71 -19.74
CA VAL A 29 3.16 -44.25 -19.59
C VAL A 29 1.83 -43.88 -18.96
N ARG A 30 1.79 -43.90 -17.62
CA ARG A 30 0.64 -43.53 -16.83
C ARG A 30 0.53 -42.02 -16.91
N ASN A 31 -0.16 -41.54 -17.94
CA ASN A 31 -0.29 -40.11 -18.20
C ASN A 31 -0.83 -39.43 -16.94
N PRO A 32 -0.01 -38.58 -16.27
CA PRO A 32 -0.33 -38.03 -14.96
C PRO A 32 -1.57 -37.12 -15.03
N ILE A 33 -1.81 -36.52 -16.18
CA ILE A 33 -2.92 -35.61 -16.44
C ILE A 33 -4.26 -36.36 -16.32
N THR A 34 -4.33 -37.59 -16.85
CA THR A 34 -5.53 -38.42 -16.73
C THR A 34 -5.84 -38.85 -15.29
N TYR A 35 -4.80 -39.09 -14.47
CA TYR A 35 -4.99 -39.43 -13.06
C TYR A 35 -5.55 -38.25 -12.27
N ILE A 36 -4.98 -37.05 -12.47
CA ILE A 36 -5.44 -35.81 -11.84
C ILE A 36 -6.88 -35.49 -12.29
N LYS A 37 -7.19 -35.64 -13.59
CA LYS A 37 -8.55 -35.42 -14.12
C LYS A 37 -9.58 -36.36 -13.49
N ASN A 38 -9.23 -37.63 -13.30
CA ASN A 38 -10.12 -38.60 -12.66
C ASN A 38 -10.25 -38.35 -11.16
N TRP A 39 -9.18 -37.93 -10.49
CA TRP A 39 -9.20 -37.53 -9.09
C TRP A 39 -10.10 -36.31 -8.85
N TRP A 40 -9.99 -35.28 -9.69
CA TRP A 40 -10.86 -34.10 -9.66
C TRP A 40 -12.33 -34.45 -9.90
N LYS A 41 -12.62 -35.37 -10.84
CA LYS A 41 -13.99 -35.85 -11.05
C LYS A 41 -14.57 -36.54 -9.81
N LYS A 42 -13.76 -37.28 -9.05
CA LYS A 42 -14.18 -37.94 -7.80
C LYS A 42 -14.48 -36.93 -6.69
N ILE A 43 -13.67 -35.87 -6.57
CA ILE A 43 -13.88 -34.79 -5.59
C ILE A 43 -15.18 -34.02 -5.87
N ILE A 44 -15.46 -33.71 -7.14
CA ILE A 44 -16.67 -32.96 -7.54
C ILE A 44 -17.92 -33.84 -7.48
N GLY A 45 -17.77 -35.17 -7.64
CA GLY A 45 -18.87 -36.14 -7.68
C GLY A 45 -19.40 -36.62 -6.32
N ASN A 46 -19.07 -35.95 -5.20
CA ASN A 46 -19.46 -36.33 -3.84
C ASN A 46 -19.02 -37.75 -3.37
N GLU A 47 -18.06 -38.38 -4.06
CA GLU A 47 -17.37 -39.54 -3.52
C GLU A 47 -16.40 -39.04 -2.42
N GLY A 48 -16.88 -39.05 -1.17
CA GLY A 48 -16.12 -38.55 -0.02
C GLY A 48 -14.72 -39.17 0.05
N VAL A 49 -13.70 -38.32 0.03
CA VAL A 49 -12.30 -38.74 0.14
C VAL A 49 -11.90 -38.73 1.61
N GLU A 50 -11.81 -39.91 2.23
CA GLU A 50 -11.31 -40.04 3.60
C GLU A 50 -9.77 -40.00 3.59
N ILE A 51 -9.19 -38.84 3.95
CA ILE A 51 -7.73 -38.67 4.06
C ILE A 51 -7.32 -38.83 5.53
N LYS A 52 -6.89 -40.04 5.92
CA LYS A 52 -6.31 -40.30 7.24
C LYS A 52 -4.83 -39.95 7.24
N ILE A 53 -4.48 -38.75 7.71
CA ILE A 53 -3.09 -38.30 7.84
C ILE A 53 -2.65 -38.44 9.30
N LYS A 54 -1.74 -39.37 9.58
CA LYS A 54 -1.08 -39.48 10.89
C LYS A 54 0.17 -38.61 10.90
N VAL A 55 0.06 -37.39 11.41
CA VAL A 55 1.15 -36.41 11.40
C VAL A 55 1.91 -36.46 12.73
N ARG A 56 3.25 -36.52 12.67
CA ARG A 56 4.12 -36.38 13.86
C ARG A 56 4.28 -34.89 14.19
N PRO A 57 4.43 -34.48 15.47
CA PRO A 57 4.44 -33.06 15.85
C PRO A 57 5.44 -32.19 15.06
N ILE A 58 6.63 -32.74 14.79
CA ILE A 58 7.69 -32.07 14.02
C ILE A 58 7.27 -31.86 12.55
N THR A 59 6.63 -32.86 11.94
CA THR A 59 6.11 -32.74 10.57
C THR A 59 4.93 -31.77 10.47
N THR A 60 4.14 -31.63 11.53
CA THR A 60 3.03 -30.66 11.58
C THR A 60 3.54 -29.22 11.53
N LEU A 61 4.59 -28.90 12.30
CA LEU A 61 5.22 -27.57 12.27
C LEU A 61 5.72 -27.20 10.88
N LEU A 62 6.32 -28.16 10.17
CA LEU A 62 6.86 -27.96 8.83
C LEU A 62 5.74 -27.74 7.81
N ILE A 63 4.65 -28.51 7.89
CA ILE A 63 3.48 -28.35 7.02
C ILE A 63 2.76 -27.03 7.30
N VAL A 64 2.59 -26.66 8.57
CA VAL A 64 1.97 -25.39 8.96
C VAL A 64 2.80 -24.21 8.47
N ALA A 65 4.12 -24.25 8.63
CA ALA A 65 5.02 -23.24 8.06
C ALA A 65 4.85 -23.16 6.54
N LEU A 66 4.80 -24.30 5.85
CA LEU A 66 4.69 -24.36 4.39
C LEU A 66 3.34 -23.84 3.88
N VAL A 67 2.24 -24.13 4.57
CA VAL A 67 0.89 -23.63 4.25
C VAL A 67 0.76 -22.13 4.55
N LEU A 68 1.31 -21.66 5.67
CA LEU A 68 1.35 -20.22 6.00
C LEU A 68 2.21 -19.42 5.01
N THR A 69 3.29 -20.00 4.49
CA THR A 69 4.10 -19.38 3.43
C THR A 69 3.48 -19.46 2.04
N GLY A 70 2.59 -20.43 1.80
CA GLY A 70 1.88 -20.57 0.51
C GLY A 70 0.85 -19.45 0.29
N THR A 71 0.28 -18.89 1.35
CA THR A 71 -0.68 -17.77 1.28
C THR A 71 -0.02 -16.39 1.40
N TYR A 72 1.20 -16.32 1.95
CA TYR A 72 1.99 -15.10 2.10
C TYR A 72 3.40 -15.26 1.47
N GLY A 73 3.47 -15.04 0.16
CA GLY A 73 4.69 -14.58 -0.53
C GLY A 73 5.87 -15.56 -0.61
N LEU A 74 6.24 -15.88 -1.86
CA LEU A 74 7.42 -16.63 -2.31
C LEU A 74 8.78 -16.25 -1.67
N GLY A 75 8.88 -15.20 -0.85
CA GLY A 75 10.12 -14.73 -0.21
C GLY A 75 10.50 -15.43 1.09
N VAL A 76 9.55 -16.02 1.82
CA VAL A 76 9.86 -16.68 3.11
C VAL A 76 10.44 -18.09 2.90
N ILE A 77 10.03 -18.75 1.81
CA ILE A 77 10.45 -20.10 1.45
C ILE A 77 11.95 -20.14 1.13
N THR A 78 12.46 -19.17 0.36
CA THR A 78 13.89 -19.09 0.03
C THR A 78 14.76 -18.77 1.25
N ALA A 79 14.28 -17.91 2.16
CA ALA A 79 15.00 -17.54 3.38
C ALA A 79 15.13 -18.70 4.39
N PHE A 80 14.11 -19.56 4.48
CA PHE A 80 14.14 -20.73 5.38
C PHE A 80 14.98 -21.87 4.80
N LEU A 81 14.88 -22.14 3.49
CA LEU A 81 15.68 -23.15 2.79
C LEU A 81 17.17 -22.80 2.70
N ALA A 82 17.53 -21.52 2.62
CA ALA A 82 18.94 -21.07 2.63
C ALA A 82 19.67 -21.33 3.96
N LYS A 83 18.95 -21.60 5.07
CA LYS A 83 19.54 -21.95 6.37
C LYS A 83 19.82 -23.45 6.53
N VAL A 84 19.34 -24.29 5.62
CA VAL A 84 19.62 -25.74 5.63
C VAL A 84 20.95 -25.98 4.88
N PRO A 85 21.98 -26.54 5.54
CA PRO A 85 23.33 -26.60 4.98
C PRO A 85 23.47 -27.46 3.71
N MET A 86 22.55 -28.41 3.46
CA MET A 86 22.64 -29.32 2.30
C MET A 86 21.98 -28.83 1.00
N ILE A 87 21.28 -27.68 1.00
CA ILE A 87 20.48 -27.23 -0.16
C ILE A 87 21.06 -25.97 -0.83
N LYS A 88 22.14 -25.41 -0.26
CA LYS A 88 22.77 -24.16 -0.71
C LYS A 88 23.34 -24.25 -2.13
N ASP A 89 23.74 -25.44 -2.58
CA ASP A 89 24.46 -25.61 -3.84
C ASP A 89 23.55 -25.94 -5.04
N VAL A 90 22.25 -26.16 -4.83
CA VAL A 90 21.29 -26.52 -5.90
C VAL A 90 20.27 -25.41 -6.16
N LEU A 91 20.20 -24.39 -5.29
CA LEU A 91 19.27 -23.27 -5.45
C LEU A 91 19.92 -22.14 -6.27
N PRO A 92 19.25 -21.62 -7.30
CA PRO A 92 19.71 -20.43 -8.00
C PRO A 92 19.83 -19.29 -6.99
N THR A 93 20.97 -18.60 -7.00
CA THR A 93 21.23 -17.40 -6.19
C THR A 93 20.02 -16.48 -6.29
N PRO A 94 19.35 -16.16 -5.17
CA PRO A 94 18.21 -15.27 -5.23
C PRO A 94 18.70 -13.91 -5.73
N ILE A 95 18.26 -13.54 -6.93
CA ILE A 95 18.37 -12.16 -7.42
C ILE A 95 17.69 -11.31 -6.34
N PRO A 96 18.36 -10.30 -5.78
CA PRO A 96 17.74 -9.47 -4.75
C PRO A 96 16.48 -8.85 -5.33
N LEU A 97 15.33 -9.31 -4.84
CA LEU A 97 14.06 -8.71 -5.13
C LEU A 97 14.15 -7.30 -4.56
N GLN A 98 14.18 -6.30 -5.44
CA GLN A 98 14.10 -4.90 -5.02
C GLN A 98 12.86 -4.79 -4.14
N THR A 99 13.06 -4.59 -2.85
CA THR A 99 12.00 -4.16 -1.96
C THR A 99 11.37 -2.94 -2.63
N PRO A 100 10.04 -2.88 -2.81
CA PRO A 100 9.41 -1.65 -3.26
C PRO A 100 9.74 -0.62 -2.21
N GLN A 101 10.68 0.26 -2.53
CA GLN A 101 10.96 1.43 -1.73
C GLN A 101 9.63 2.18 -1.67
N PRO A 102 9.09 2.50 -0.48
CA PRO A 102 7.86 3.27 -0.40
C PRO A 102 8.11 4.54 -1.20
N THR A 103 7.38 4.70 -2.30
CA THR A 103 7.33 5.96 -3.03
C THR A 103 6.62 6.92 -2.10
N THR A 104 7.37 7.59 -1.23
CA THR A 104 6.84 8.58 -0.30
C THR A 104 6.27 9.70 -1.15
N ASN A 105 4.95 9.71 -1.33
CA ASN A 105 4.27 10.81 -1.98
C ASN A 105 4.45 12.05 -1.07
N PRO A 106 5.14 13.12 -1.50
CA PRO A 106 5.37 14.30 -0.67
C PRO A 106 4.10 15.15 -0.52
N TRP A 107 3.04 14.84 -1.27
CA TRP A 107 1.78 15.53 -1.23
C TRP A 107 0.85 14.95 -0.16
N LYS A 108 0.37 15.83 0.70
CA LYS A 108 -0.60 15.52 1.75
C LYS A 108 -1.75 16.50 1.69
N GLU A 109 -2.98 16.00 1.83
CA GLU A 109 -4.16 16.84 2.04
C GLU A 109 -4.10 17.44 3.45
N THR A 110 -4.18 18.77 3.54
CA THR A 110 -4.09 19.49 4.80
C THR A 110 -4.84 20.82 4.71
N ALA A 111 -5.00 21.46 5.87
CA ALA A 111 -5.54 22.79 5.97
C ALA A 111 -4.70 23.64 6.91
N PHE A 112 -4.50 24.91 6.55
CA PHE A 112 -3.75 25.87 7.34
C PHE A 112 -4.60 27.10 7.63
N SER A 113 -4.36 27.69 8.81
CA SER A 113 -4.95 28.98 9.18
C SER A 113 -3.83 30.00 9.39
N GLY A 114 -4.06 31.22 8.92
CA GLY A 114 -3.03 32.26 8.96
C GLY A 114 -3.50 33.56 8.34
N ILE A 115 -2.60 34.54 8.27
CA ILE A 115 -2.86 35.82 7.61
C ILE A 115 -2.41 35.72 6.16
N LEU A 116 -3.31 36.02 5.23
CA LEU A 116 -2.98 36.05 3.81
C LEU A 116 -2.16 37.30 3.48
N ARG A 117 -1.02 37.12 2.82
CA ARG A 117 -0.16 38.18 2.31
C ARG A 117 0.03 38.00 0.81
N TYR A 118 0.14 39.12 0.11
CA TYR A 118 0.49 39.13 -1.31
C TYR A 118 1.82 39.86 -1.47
N SER A 119 2.75 39.26 -2.21
CA SER A 119 4.01 39.90 -2.55
C SER A 119 3.94 40.41 -3.98
N SER A 120 4.05 41.73 -4.16
CA SER A 120 4.12 42.35 -5.48
C SER A 120 5.41 42.02 -6.23
N VAL A 121 6.48 41.65 -5.51
CA VAL A 121 7.79 41.33 -6.10
C VAL A 121 7.77 39.95 -6.78
N THR A 122 7.15 38.96 -6.14
CA THR A 122 7.09 37.59 -6.67
C THR A 122 5.78 37.26 -7.37
N GLY A 123 4.75 38.11 -7.22
CA GLY A 123 3.40 37.87 -7.75
C GLY A 123 2.69 36.69 -7.09
N LYS A 124 3.13 36.27 -5.89
CA LYS A 124 2.61 35.10 -5.19
C LYS A 124 1.89 35.47 -3.89
N TYR A 125 0.95 34.61 -3.52
CA TYR A 125 0.27 34.66 -2.24
C TYR A 125 1.03 33.80 -1.21
N TYR A 126 1.09 34.28 0.03
CA TYR A 126 1.73 33.62 1.14
C TYR A 126 0.78 33.58 2.33
N LEU A 127 0.76 32.46 3.04
CA LEU A 127 0.05 32.31 4.30
C LEU A 127 1.04 32.40 5.44
N THR A 128 0.95 33.47 6.24
CA THR A 128 1.72 33.57 7.49
C THR A 128 0.96 32.88 8.60
N THR A 129 1.47 31.75 9.07
CA THR A 129 0.85 30.95 10.14
C THR A 129 1.24 31.49 11.53
N THR A 130 0.60 30.96 12.58
CA THR A 130 0.93 31.31 13.97
C THR A 130 2.32 30.80 14.40
N SER A 131 2.89 29.82 13.71
CA SER A 131 4.26 29.32 13.94
C SER A 131 5.34 30.20 13.30
N ALA A 132 4.99 31.39 12.80
CA ALA A 132 5.87 32.30 12.05
C ALA A 132 6.44 31.69 10.75
N GLU A 133 5.78 30.65 10.23
CA GLU A 133 6.12 30.02 8.97
C GLU A 133 5.32 30.66 7.82
N ALA A 134 5.96 30.80 6.66
CA ALA A 134 5.34 31.38 5.47
C ALA A 134 5.16 30.29 4.41
N ILE A 135 3.91 29.86 4.21
CA ILE A 135 3.56 28.84 3.22
C ILE A 135 3.20 29.53 1.91
N THR A 136 3.78 29.08 0.80
CA THR A 136 3.45 29.63 -0.52
C THR A 136 2.13 29.04 -0.99
N LEU A 137 1.22 29.90 -1.45
CA LEU A 137 -0.09 29.50 -1.91
C LEU A 137 -0.15 29.53 -3.45
N GLU A 138 -0.54 28.39 -4.03
CA GLU A 138 -0.92 28.30 -5.42
C GLU A 138 -2.44 28.37 -5.51
N VAL A 139 -2.94 29.55 -5.92
CA VAL A 139 -4.37 29.85 -5.96
C VAL A 139 -4.89 29.56 -7.37
N PRO A 140 -5.86 28.62 -7.53
CA PRO A 140 -6.49 28.41 -8.82
C PRO A 140 -7.32 29.64 -9.23
N PRO A 141 -7.52 29.90 -10.54
CA PRO A 141 -8.21 31.09 -11.02
C PRO A 141 -9.70 31.14 -10.62
N THR A 142 -10.26 30.03 -10.14
CA THR A 142 -11.63 29.94 -9.64
C THR A 142 -11.82 30.58 -8.26
N VAL A 143 -10.72 30.86 -7.54
CA VAL A 143 -10.74 31.30 -6.14
C VAL A 143 -10.27 32.75 -6.05
N ASP A 144 -11.12 33.64 -5.53
CA ASP A 144 -10.80 35.06 -5.35
C ASP A 144 -10.03 35.30 -4.03
N ALA A 145 -8.72 35.06 -4.05
CA ALA A 145 -7.84 35.33 -2.92
C ALA A 145 -7.54 36.83 -2.72
N ALA A 146 -7.74 37.67 -3.74
CA ALA A 146 -7.39 39.09 -3.68
C ALA A 146 -8.19 39.84 -2.61
N ARG A 147 -9.48 39.51 -2.45
CA ARG A 147 -10.37 40.12 -1.44
C ARG A 147 -10.05 39.73 0.01
N LEU A 148 -9.22 38.71 0.18
CA LEU A 148 -8.86 38.15 1.48
C LEU A 148 -7.45 38.56 1.93
N VAL A 149 -6.71 39.30 1.12
CA VAL A 149 -5.37 39.79 1.48
C VAL A 149 -5.45 40.66 2.75
N GLY A 150 -4.55 40.39 3.69
CA GLY A 150 -4.49 41.04 5.00
C GLY A 150 -5.46 40.48 6.04
N LYS A 151 -6.37 39.58 5.67
CA LYS A 151 -7.31 38.95 6.59
C LYS A 151 -6.78 37.60 7.08
N LYS A 152 -7.29 37.17 8.23
CA LYS A 152 -7.09 35.79 8.69
C LYS A 152 -7.97 34.88 7.84
N ILE A 153 -7.37 33.83 7.28
CA ILE A 153 -8.04 32.87 6.40
C ILE A 153 -7.81 31.45 6.90
N PHE A 154 -8.67 30.55 6.41
CA PHE A 154 -8.53 29.11 6.47
C PHE A 154 -8.41 28.60 5.03
N ALA A 155 -7.27 28.02 4.68
CA ALA A 155 -6.99 27.51 3.34
C ALA A 155 -6.88 25.98 3.39
N VAL A 156 -7.59 25.30 2.49
CA VAL A 156 -7.63 23.84 2.39
C VAL A 156 -7.02 23.42 1.06
N GLY A 157 -6.25 22.32 1.05
CA GLY A 157 -5.80 21.71 -0.19
C GLY A 157 -4.59 20.78 -0.04
N LYS A 158 -3.87 20.61 -1.14
CA LYS A 158 -2.72 19.70 -1.23
C LYS A 158 -1.44 20.44 -0.91
N TYR A 159 -0.80 20.06 0.18
CA TYR A 159 0.47 20.60 0.62
C TYR A 159 1.61 19.67 0.24
N ASN A 160 2.67 20.24 -0.33
CA ASN A 160 3.92 19.55 -0.61
C ASN A 160 4.92 19.82 0.52
N ILE A 161 5.29 18.77 1.25
CA ILE A 161 6.17 18.84 2.42
C ILE A 161 7.61 19.23 2.02
N THR A 162 8.01 19.02 0.76
CA THR A 162 9.36 19.32 0.29
C THR A 162 9.51 20.75 -0.19
N THR A 163 8.44 21.37 -0.69
CA THR A 163 8.52 22.70 -1.34
C THR A 163 7.76 23.80 -0.61
N ASP A 164 7.06 23.47 0.49
CA ASP A 164 6.21 24.39 1.25
C ASP A 164 5.17 25.12 0.39
N ILE A 165 4.63 24.40 -0.60
CA ILE A 165 3.58 24.90 -1.49
C ILE A 165 2.27 24.23 -1.13
N LEU A 166 1.23 25.04 -0.90
CA LEU A 166 -0.14 24.59 -0.77
C LEU A 166 -0.91 24.94 -2.04
N ILE A 167 -1.31 23.92 -2.79
CA ILE A 167 -2.28 24.05 -3.89
C ILE A 167 -3.66 24.11 -3.27
N ILE A 168 -4.31 25.26 -3.40
CA ILE A 168 -5.59 25.53 -2.75
C ILE A 168 -6.72 24.86 -3.52
N SER A 169 -7.57 24.12 -2.80
CA SER A 169 -8.88 23.69 -3.29
C SER A 169 -9.98 24.66 -2.86
N ASP A 170 -9.91 25.17 -1.62
CA ASP A 170 -10.88 26.11 -1.07
C ASP A 170 -10.24 27.10 -0.07
N ILE A 171 -10.79 28.30 0.01
CA ILE A 171 -10.35 29.38 0.91
C ILE A 171 -11.56 30.02 1.59
N THR A 172 -11.47 30.20 2.90
CA THR A 172 -12.53 30.86 3.68
C THR A 172 -11.92 31.93 4.58
N GLY A 173 -12.54 33.12 4.61
CA GLY A 173 -12.16 34.18 5.54
C GLY A 173 -12.63 33.88 6.96
N LEU A 174 -11.75 33.99 7.95
CA LEU A 174 -12.08 33.84 9.35
C LEU A 174 -12.35 35.22 9.97
N VAL A 175 -13.55 35.41 10.51
CA VAL A 175 -13.91 36.60 11.28
C VAL A 175 -13.51 36.38 12.74
N ILE A 176 -12.67 37.24 13.29
CA ILE A 176 -12.33 37.22 14.71
C ILE A 176 -13.37 38.08 15.44
N LEU A 177 -14.20 37.45 16.28
CA LEU A 177 -15.07 38.18 17.18
C LEU A 177 -14.22 38.81 18.29
N PRO A 178 -14.37 40.11 18.60
CA PRO A 178 -13.66 40.71 19.72
C PRO A 178 -14.10 40.01 21.01
N ALA A 179 -13.13 39.54 21.80
CA ALA A 179 -13.39 39.06 23.14
C ALA A 179 -13.84 40.26 23.98
N SER A 180 -15.13 40.35 24.26
CA SER A 180 -15.66 41.39 25.14
C SER A 180 -15.11 41.16 26.54
N THR A 181 -14.05 41.88 26.91
CA THR A 181 -13.56 41.90 28.29
C THR A 181 -14.49 42.78 29.09
N GLN A 182 -15.43 42.19 29.81
CA GLN A 182 -16.29 42.93 30.73
C GLN A 182 -15.46 43.27 31.99
N PRO A 183 -15.14 44.54 32.26
CA PRO A 183 -14.37 44.90 33.43
C PRO A 183 -15.20 44.64 34.69
N ILE A 184 -14.61 43.96 35.67
CA ILE A 184 -15.20 43.78 37.00
C ILE A 184 -15.15 45.14 37.70
N PRO A 185 -16.28 45.68 38.22
CA PRO A 185 -16.27 46.94 38.95
C PRO A 185 -15.44 46.77 40.23
N THR A 186 -14.26 47.36 40.25
CA THR A 186 -13.41 47.43 41.44
C THR A 186 -13.76 48.72 42.17
N PHE A 187 -14.49 48.62 43.29
CA PHE A 187 -14.76 49.77 44.14
C PHE A 187 -13.51 50.06 45.00
N THR A 188 -12.94 51.25 44.87
CA THR A 188 -11.92 51.75 45.79
C THR A 188 -12.57 52.13 47.12
N PRO A 189 -12.08 51.63 48.27
CA PRO A 189 -12.66 52.00 49.56
C PRO A 189 -12.47 53.51 49.83
N SER A 190 -13.54 54.17 50.25
CA SER A 190 -13.54 55.59 50.61
C SER A 190 -12.81 55.79 51.95
N PRO A 191 -11.82 56.69 52.07
CA PRO A 191 -11.26 57.03 53.37
C PRO A 191 -12.26 57.83 54.19
N THR A 192 -12.57 57.36 55.39
CA THR A 192 -13.38 58.06 56.40
C THR A 192 -12.55 59.17 57.05
N PRO A 193 -13.00 60.44 57.04
CA PRO A 193 -12.40 61.48 57.86
C PRO A 193 -13.27 61.77 59.09
N THR A 194 -12.71 61.72 60.30
CA THR A 194 -13.17 62.59 61.39
C THR A 194 -11.99 62.95 62.29
N LEU A 195 -11.56 64.21 62.20
CA LEU A 195 -10.78 64.91 63.22
C LEU A 195 -11.73 65.28 64.36
N THR A 196 -11.50 64.78 65.56
CA THR A 196 -12.08 65.34 66.78
C THR A 196 -11.01 66.18 67.47
N SER A 197 -11.10 67.49 67.26
CA SER A 197 -10.45 68.49 68.09
C SER A 197 -11.27 68.64 69.37
N GLU A 198 -10.75 68.19 70.51
CA GLU A 198 -11.11 68.76 71.81
C GLU A 198 -9.90 69.48 72.40
N LEU A 199 -10.17 70.73 72.76
CA LEU A 199 -9.26 71.79 73.12
C LEU A 199 -9.75 72.30 74.48
N ILE A 200 -9.12 71.92 75.59
CA ILE A 200 -9.32 72.52 76.94
C ILE A 200 -7.99 72.29 77.70
N SER A 201 -7.06 73.25 77.79
CA SER A 201 -7.01 74.46 78.64
C SER A 201 -7.05 74.17 80.15
N GLY A 202 -5.99 74.51 80.88
CA GLY A 202 -5.99 74.63 82.35
C GLY A 202 -4.84 73.92 83.03
#